data_AF-A0A7C9E360-F1
#
_entry.id   AF-A0A7C9E360-F1
#
_cell.length_a   1.000
_cell.length_b   1.000
_cell.length_c   1.000
_cell.angle_alpha   90.00
_cell.angle_beta   90.00
_cell.angle_gamma   90.00
#
_symmetry.space_group_name_H-M   'P 1'
#
loop_
_entity.id
_entity.type
_entity.pdbx_description
1 polymer ?
#
loop_
_entity_poly.entity_id
_entity_poly.type
_entity_poly.pdbx_seq_one_letter_code
_entity_poly.pdbx_strand_id
1 'polypeptide(L)'
;GLLELDFGSDQHDIQIRGVNRDEKNIQMAKQYPNSRHFLTYRHSLRSYVSILYLRLPPNFRIILRGKDVEHHDVVNDMMMTEEVTYRPQSGADGLPKDINVIIG
;
A
#
# COMPACT_ATOMS: atom_id res chain seq x y z
N GLY A 1 -9.94 11.72 27.04
CA GLY A 1 -10.00 10.56 26.13
C GLY A 1 -8.63 10.32 25.53
N LEU A 2 -8.32 9.08 25.11
CA LEU A 2 -7.14 8.80 24.31
C LEU A 2 -7.40 9.20 22.86
N LEU A 3 -6.39 9.76 22.19
CA LEU A 3 -6.44 10.05 20.75
C LEU A 3 -6.57 8.73 19.97
N GLU A 4 -7.41 8.72 18.93
CA GLU A 4 -7.54 7.59 17.99
C GLU A 4 -6.25 7.30 17.24
N LEU A 5 -5.41 8.32 17.06
CA LEU A 5 -4.11 8.24 16.42
C LEU A 5 -2.98 8.15 17.46
N ASP A 6 -2.00 7.31 17.15
CA ASP A 6 -0.77 7.14 17.89
C ASP A 6 0.40 7.82 17.17
N PHE A 7 1.00 8.78 17.86
CA PHE A 7 2.21 9.49 17.44
C PHE A 7 3.43 9.07 18.26
N GLY A 8 3.27 8.19 19.26
CA GLY A 8 4.31 7.82 20.22
C GLY A 8 5.08 6.57 19.86
N SER A 9 4.43 5.56 19.26
CA SER A 9 5.07 4.25 18.99
C SER A 9 6.18 4.29 17.94
N ASP A 10 6.09 5.20 16.96
CA ASP A 10 7.12 5.42 15.94
C ASP A 10 7.20 6.92 15.63
N GLN A 11 8.40 7.50 15.78
CA GLN A 11 8.68 8.92 15.59
C GLN A 11 8.42 9.40 14.15
N HIS A 12 8.50 8.51 13.16
CA HIS A 12 8.35 8.83 11.74
C HIS A 12 7.03 8.34 11.17
N ASP A 13 6.12 7.81 11.98
CA ASP A 13 4.84 7.28 11.54
C ASP A 13 3.66 7.86 12.33
N ILE A 14 2.47 7.73 11.76
CA ILE A 14 1.20 7.94 12.44
C ILE A 14 0.46 6.62 12.36
N GLN A 15 0.12 6.04 13.50
CA GLN A 15 -0.52 4.74 13.59
C GLN A 15 -1.94 4.90 14.15
N ILE A 16 -2.81 3.96 13.86
CA ILE A 16 -4.13 3.87 14.50
C ILE A 16 -4.05 3.12 15.82
N ARG A 17 -4.81 3.59 16.82
CA ARG A 17 -5.03 2.90 18.12
C ARG A 17 -6.30 2.05 18.09
N GLY A 18 -6.37 1.10 19.02
CA GLY A 18 -7.57 0.28 19.24
C GLY A 18 -7.68 -0.92 18.32
N VAL A 19 -8.92 -1.37 18.09
CA VAL A 19 -9.28 -2.70 17.53
C VAL A 19 -8.72 -2.95 16.13
N ASN A 20 -8.41 -1.90 15.37
CA ASN A 20 -7.81 -2.01 14.04
C ASN A 20 -6.29 -2.30 14.07
N ARG A 21 -5.67 -2.38 15.25
CA ARG A 21 -4.28 -2.81 15.43
C ARG A 21 -4.19 -4.34 15.47
N ASP A 22 -3.92 -4.94 14.32
CA ASP A 22 -3.69 -6.38 14.23
C ASP A 22 -2.24 -6.73 14.61
N GLU A 23 -2.04 -7.14 15.87
CA GLU A 23 -0.71 -7.50 16.39
C GLU A 23 -0.09 -8.68 15.63
N LYS A 24 -0.90 -9.61 15.13
CA LYS A 24 -0.42 -10.74 14.33
C LYS A 24 0.20 -10.22 13.04
N ASN A 25 -0.45 -9.28 12.35
CA ASN A 25 0.11 -8.69 11.14
C ASN A 25 1.39 -7.90 11.41
N ILE A 26 1.46 -7.19 12.55
CA ILE A 26 2.69 -6.49 12.96
C ILE A 26 3.84 -7.48 13.19
N GLN A 27 3.57 -8.62 13.82
CA GLN A 27 4.57 -9.68 14.02
C GLN A 27 4.98 -10.31 12.69
N MET A 28 4.02 -10.65 11.83
CA MET A 28 4.31 -11.20 10.51
C MET A 28 5.12 -10.23 9.65
N ALA A 29 4.89 -8.92 9.75
CA ALA A 29 5.66 -7.92 9.01
C ALA A 29 7.13 -7.84 9.45
N LYS A 30 7.44 -8.25 10.69
CA LYS A 30 8.82 -8.41 11.15
C LYS A 30 9.47 -9.67 10.59
N GLN A 31 8.69 -10.74 10.43
CA GLN A 31 9.17 -12.02 9.90
C GLN A 31 9.31 -12.00 8.36
N TYR A 32 8.42 -11.27 7.67
CA TYR A 32 8.35 -11.18 6.22
C TYR A 32 8.43 -9.71 5.78
N PRO A 33 9.63 -9.12 5.74
CA PRO A 33 9.81 -7.69 5.42
C PRO A 33 9.23 -7.30 4.06
N ASN A 34 9.30 -8.19 3.07
CA ASN A 34 8.74 -7.95 1.73
C ASN A 34 7.22 -7.73 1.81
N SER A 35 6.49 -8.50 2.62
CA SER A 35 5.04 -8.35 2.77
C SER A 35 4.63 -7.26 3.77
N ARG A 36 5.57 -6.45 4.28
CA ARG A 36 5.30 -5.47 5.35
C ARG A 36 4.20 -4.50 4.96
N HIS A 37 4.22 -3.97 3.73
CA HIS A 37 3.25 -2.99 3.27
C HIS A 37 1.83 -3.59 3.28
N PHE A 38 1.66 -4.77 2.69
CA PHE A 38 0.40 -5.51 2.72
C PHE A 38 -0.08 -5.87 4.14
N LEU A 39 0.83 -6.24 5.03
CA LEU A 39 0.46 -6.64 6.39
C LEU A 39 0.06 -5.43 7.27
N THR A 40 0.67 -4.26 7.04
CA THR A 40 0.56 -3.15 7.98
C THR A 40 -0.15 -1.91 7.44
N TYR A 41 -0.60 -1.87 6.18
CA TYR A 41 -1.26 -0.69 5.61
C TYR A 41 -2.51 -0.22 6.36
N ARG A 42 -3.23 -1.13 7.03
CA ARG A 42 -4.38 -0.73 7.86
C ARG A 42 -3.96 -0.05 9.17
N HIS A 43 -2.76 -0.36 9.67
CA HIS A 43 -2.25 0.09 10.96
C HIS A 43 -1.33 1.31 10.87
N SER A 44 -0.43 1.31 9.88
CA SER A 44 0.62 2.32 9.67
C SER A 44 0.26 3.22 8.51
N LEU A 45 0.14 4.52 8.77
CA LEU A 45 -0.06 5.49 7.70
C LEU A 45 1.10 5.43 6.72
N ARG A 46 2.35 5.31 7.18
CA ARG A 46 3.53 5.17 6.31
C ARG A 46 3.41 4.01 5.33
N SER A 47 2.96 2.83 5.81
CA SER A 47 2.72 1.66 4.94
C SER A 47 1.54 1.85 3.99
N TYR A 48 0.53 2.62 4.40
CA TYR A 48 -0.60 2.96 3.52
C TYR A 48 -0.19 3.89 2.39
N VAL A 49 0.46 5.01 2.71
CA VAL A 49 0.82 6.01 1.68
C VAL A 49 1.90 5.51 0.73
N SER A 50 2.75 4.57 1.14
CA SER A 50 3.74 3.98 0.24
C SER A 50 3.11 3.24 -0.95
N ILE A 51 1.90 2.68 -0.77
CA ILE A 51 1.17 1.90 -1.80
C ILE A 51 -0.07 2.63 -2.34
N LEU A 52 -0.29 3.89 -1.94
CA LEU A 52 -1.52 4.63 -2.28
C LEU A 52 -1.65 4.91 -3.78
N TYR A 53 -0.53 5.05 -4.46
CA TYR A 53 -0.47 5.31 -5.89
C TYR A 53 0.21 4.16 -6.61
N LEU A 54 -0.36 3.70 -7.71
CA LEU A 54 0.30 2.71 -8.58
C LEU A 54 1.58 3.28 -9.21
N ARG A 55 1.52 4.54 -9.65
CA ARG A 55 2.68 5.29 -10.18
C ARG A 55 2.65 6.70 -9.63
N LEU A 56 3.77 7.17 -9.09
CA LEU A 56 3.87 8.56 -8.65
C LEU A 56 4.06 9.51 -9.84
N PRO A 57 3.40 10.67 -9.84
CA PRO A 57 3.71 11.73 -10.79
C PRO A 57 5.18 12.18 -10.65
N PRO A 58 5.81 12.70 -11.72
CA PRO A 58 7.14 13.27 -11.64
C PRO A 58 7.22 14.36 -10.56
N ASN A 59 8.29 14.35 -9.76
CA ASN A 59 8.53 15.30 -8.66
C ASN A 59 7.50 15.27 -7.52
N PHE A 60 6.62 14.28 -7.48
CA PHE A 60 5.70 14.11 -6.36
C PHE A 60 6.40 13.42 -5.19
N ARG A 61 6.15 13.92 -3.97
CA ARG A 61 6.79 13.46 -2.73
C ARG A 61 5.79 13.52 -1.60
N ILE A 62 5.75 12.47 -0.79
CA ILE A 62 4.99 12.46 0.47
C ILE A 62 6.00 12.49 1.62
N ILE A 63 5.88 13.49 2.49
CA ILE A 63 6.70 13.61 3.70
C ILE A 63 5.79 13.37 4.89
N LEU A 64 6.07 12.30 5.63
CA LEU A 64 5.34 11.97 6.86
C LEU A 64 6.24 12.22 8.06
N ARG A 65 5.80 13.12 8.95
CA ARG A 65 6.55 13.48 10.18
C ARG A 65 8.02 13.86 9.91
N GLY A 66 8.23 14.66 8.87
CA GLY A 66 9.57 15.15 8.49
C GLY A 66 10.44 14.14 7.75
N LYS A 67 9.97 12.92 7.49
CA LYS A 67 10.70 11.90 6.73
C LYS A 67 9.95 11.46 5.49
N ASP A 68 10.66 11.39 4.36
CA ASP A 68 10.18 10.80 3.12
C ASP A 68 9.47 9.48 3.31
N VAL A 69 8.32 9.34 2.68
CA VAL A 69 7.69 8.05 2.44
C VAL A 69 8.22 7.51 1.13
N GLU A 70 8.92 6.39 1.20
CA GLU A 70 9.35 5.64 0.03
C GLU A 70 8.12 5.02 -0.65
N HIS A 71 8.00 5.27 -1.95
CA HIS A 71 6.96 4.63 -2.76
C HIS A 71 7.29 3.17 -2.96
N HIS A 72 6.25 2.34 -2.94
CA HIS A 72 6.38 0.91 -3.07
C HIS A 72 5.41 0.39 -4.12
N ASP A 73 5.94 -0.25 -5.16
CA ASP A 73 5.14 -0.96 -6.13
C ASP A 73 4.76 -2.33 -5.57
N VAL A 74 3.45 -2.56 -5.39
CA VAL A 74 2.90 -3.79 -4.79
C VAL A 74 3.23 -5.02 -5.62
N VAL A 75 3.52 -4.87 -6.92
CA VAL A 75 3.98 -5.97 -7.77
C VAL A 75 5.29 -6.57 -7.24
N ASN A 76 6.14 -5.76 -6.60
CA ASN A 76 7.40 -6.25 -6.01
C ASN A 76 7.18 -7.16 -4.78
N ASP A 77 5.99 -7.15 -4.19
CA ASP A 77 5.64 -8.02 -3.05
C ASP A 77 5.11 -9.39 -3.51
N MET A 78 4.78 -9.53 -4.79
CA MET A 78 4.17 -10.74 -5.33
C MET A 78 5.21 -11.82 -5.58
N MET A 79 4.82 -13.08 -5.35
CA MET A 79 5.62 -14.25 -5.67
C MET A 79 4.92 -15.03 -6.78
N MET A 80 5.69 -15.61 -7.71
CA MET A 80 5.14 -16.37 -8.85
C MET A 80 4.22 -15.52 -9.74
N THR A 81 4.57 -14.25 -9.94
CA THR A 81 3.78 -13.29 -10.71
C THR A 81 3.62 -13.70 -12.18
N GLU A 82 2.39 -13.66 -12.68
CA GLU A 82 2.06 -13.73 -14.09
C GLU A 82 1.41 -12.42 -14.57
N GLU A 83 1.74 -11.98 -15.78
CA GLU A 83 1.11 -10.81 -16.40
C GLU A 83 0.03 -11.28 -17.38
N VAL A 84 -1.19 -10.79 -17.22
CA VAL A 84 -2.32 -11.13 -18.08
C VAL A 84 -2.90 -9.85 -18.69
N THR A 85 -3.19 -9.86 -20.00
CA THR A 85 -3.88 -8.75 -20.65
C THR A 85 -5.38 -9.03 -20.72
N TYR A 86 -6.18 -8.27 -19.97
CA TYR A 86 -7.63 -8.35 -20.06
C TYR A 86 -8.12 -7.70 -21.36
N ARG A 87 -8.89 -8.44 -22.16
CA ARG A 87 -9.57 -7.94 -23.36
C ARG A 87 -11.05 -7.78 -23.07
N PRO A 88 -11.54 -6.56 -22.76
CA PRO A 88 -12.97 -6.34 -22.52
C PRO A 88 -13.77 -6.66 -23.77
N GLN A 89 -14.93 -7.31 -23.62
CA GLN A 89 -15.91 -7.37 -24.70
C GLN A 89 -16.42 -5.95 -24.95
N SER A 90 -16.44 -5.52 -26.21
CA SER A 90 -17.02 -4.25 -26.61
C SER A 90 -18.52 -4.27 -26.27
N GLY A 91 -18.90 -3.68 -25.13
CA GLY A 91 -20.26 -3.17 -24.95
C GLY A 91 -20.52 -2.10 -26.01
N ALA A 92 -21.79 -1.90 -26.40
CA ALA A 92 -22.26 -1.18 -27.59
C ALA A 92 -21.69 0.23 -27.89
N ASP A 93 -20.86 0.79 -27.02
CA ASP A 93 -20.27 2.13 -27.15
C ASP A 93 -18.74 1.99 -27.31
N GLY A 94 -18.29 1.97 -28.56
CA GLY A 94 -16.92 1.67 -29.00
C GLY A 94 -15.83 2.64 -28.54
N LEU A 95 -15.46 2.61 -27.26
CA LEU A 95 -14.20 3.20 -26.78
C LEU A 95 -13.04 2.18 -26.86
N PRO A 96 -11.85 2.56 -27.36
CA PRO A 96 -10.71 1.66 -27.41
C PRO A 96 -10.19 1.40 -25.98
N LYS A 97 -9.96 0.13 -25.63
CA LYS A 97 -9.54 -0.29 -24.27
C LYS A 97 -8.41 -1.31 -24.34
N ASP A 98 -7.19 -0.85 -24.11
CA ASP A 98 -6.11 -1.68 -23.58
C ASP A 98 -5.97 -1.34 -22.10
N ILE A 99 -6.53 -2.19 -21.23
CA ILE A 99 -6.32 -2.12 -19.78
C ILE A 99 -5.52 -3.36 -19.40
N ASN A 100 -4.23 -3.19 -19.10
CA ASN A 100 -3.42 -4.27 -18.54
C ASN A 100 -3.87 -4.51 -17.09
N VAL A 101 -4.22 -5.75 -16.76
CA VAL A 101 -4.70 -6.15 -15.44
C VAL A 101 -3.76 -7.25 -14.94
N ILE A 102 -2.90 -6.92 -13.97
CA ILE A 102 -2.06 -7.92 -13.30
C ILE A 102 -2.93 -8.68 -12.29
N ILE A 103 -2.99 -10.01 -12.39
CA ILE A 103 -3.70 -10.88 -11.45
C ILE A 103 -2.65 -11.67 -10.66
N GLY A 104 -2.79 -11.69 -9.33
CA GLY A 104 -1.94 -12.44 -8.39
C GLY A 104 -2.66 -13.53 -7.65
#